data_AF-A0A6P7GYX6-F1
#
_entry.id   AF-A0A6P7GYX6-F1
#
_cell.length_a   1.000
_cell.length_b   1.000
_cell.length_c   1.000
_cell.angle_alpha   90.00
_cell.angle_beta   90.00
_cell.angle_gamma   90.00
#
_symmetry.space_group_name_H-M   'P 1'
#
loop_
_entity.id
_entity.type
_entity.pdbx_description
1 polymer ?
#
loop_
_entity_poly.entity_id
_entity_poly.type
_entity_poly.pdbx_seq_one_letter_code
_entity_poly.pdbx_strand_id
1 'polypeptide(L)'
;MVAKDIVKFLDVNASYSPLLLHGFSVAAYLWGEALVLMSAERQKYDHIINRIVGQVWDSAADVTEIPVGFPKAVFPNNSVLQNTLKQYIL
;
A
#
# COMPACT_ATOMS: atom_id res chain seq x y z
N MET A 1 0.20 9.59 10.27
CA MET A 1 -0.27 8.86 9.08
C MET A 1 0.75 7.78 8.83
N VAL A 2 0.32 6.53 8.70
CA VAL A 2 1.17 5.33 8.72
C VAL A 2 2.35 5.40 7.74
N ALA A 3 2.17 6.00 6.56
CA ALA A 3 3.25 6.20 5.59
C ALA A 3 4.45 7.00 6.14
N LYS A 4 4.21 8.04 6.96
CA LYS A 4 5.30 8.82 7.59
C LYS A 4 6.08 7.97 8.60
N ASP A 5 5.39 7.09 9.32
CA ASP A 5 6.00 6.21 10.30
C ASP A 5 6.85 5.13 9.61
N ILE A 6 6.42 4.63 8.44
CA ILE A 6 7.22 3.74 7.58
C ILE A 6 8.53 4.42 7.17
N VAL A 7 8.45 5.64 6.60
CA VAL A 7 9.64 6.40 6.17
C VAL A 7 10.57 6.66 7.35
N LYS A 8 10.04 7.12 8.48
CA LYS A 8 10.81 7.37 9.71
C LYS A 8 11.50 6.10 10.22
N PHE A 9 10.80 4.97 10.24
CA PHE A 9 11.38 3.70 10.67
C PHE A 9 12.57 3.31 9.80
N LEU A 10 12.43 3.44 8.48
CA LEU A 10 13.52 3.14 7.56
C LEU A 10 14.69 4.12 7.74
N ASP A 11 14.42 5.42 7.82
CA ASP A 11 15.40 6.49 8.01
C ASP A 11 16.25 6.29 9.29
N VAL A 12 15.60 6.01 10.42
CA VAL A 12 16.30 5.78 11.70
C VAL A 12 17.11 4.48 11.70
N ASN A 13 16.69 3.48 10.91
CA ASN A 13 17.38 2.18 10.80
C ASN A 13 18.19 2.07 9.51
N ALA A 14 19.04 3.06 9.24
CA ALA A 14 19.86 3.13 8.02
C ALA A 14 20.86 1.97 7.87
N SER A 15 21.22 1.28 8.96
CA SER A 15 22.13 0.12 8.93
C SER A 15 21.53 -1.16 8.36
N TYR A 16 20.20 -1.25 8.22
CA TYR A 16 19.55 -2.44 7.67
C TYR A 16 19.75 -2.49 6.15
N SER A 17 20.63 -3.36 5.68
CA SER A 17 20.95 -3.50 4.26
C SER A 17 21.44 -4.92 3.96
N PRO A 18 21.05 -5.53 2.83
CA PRO A 18 20.05 -5.04 1.86
C PRO A 18 18.61 -5.18 2.38
N LEU A 19 17.66 -4.43 1.79
CA LEU A 19 16.24 -4.49 2.09
C LEU A 19 15.47 -5.24 0.99
N LEU A 20 14.69 -6.24 1.39
CA LEU A 20 13.64 -6.84 0.57
C LEU A 20 12.29 -6.39 1.13
N LEU A 21 11.45 -5.79 0.29
CA LEU A 21 10.11 -5.39 0.69
C LEU A 21 9.10 -6.45 0.27
N HIS A 22 8.22 -6.83 1.20
CA HIS A 22 7.03 -7.61 0.90
C HIS A 22 5.83 -6.86 1.44
N GLY A 23 4.82 -6.65 0.61
CA GLY A 23 3.57 -6.04 1.02
C GLY A 23 2.37 -6.80 0.53
N PHE A 24 1.39 -6.93 1.42
CA PHE A 24 0.13 -7.59 1.16
C PHE A 24 -1.02 -6.58 1.22
N SER A 25 -1.96 -6.65 0.27
CA SER A 25 -3.20 -5.85 0.31
C SER A 25 -2.92 -4.34 0.40
N VAL A 26 -3.48 -3.67 1.42
CA VAL A 26 -3.35 -2.23 1.66
C VAL A 26 -1.90 -1.75 1.83
N ALA A 27 -0.96 -2.64 2.11
CA ALA A 27 0.46 -2.29 2.23
C ALA A 27 1.02 -1.68 0.95
N ALA A 28 0.53 -2.08 -0.23
CA ALA A 28 0.95 -1.50 -1.51
C ALA A 28 0.57 -0.01 -1.60
N TYR A 29 -0.64 0.34 -1.15
CA TYR A 29 -1.10 1.74 -1.08
C TYR A 29 -0.25 2.56 -0.10
N LEU A 30 -0.04 2.04 1.12
CA LEU A 30 0.76 2.71 2.14
C LEU A 30 2.21 2.93 1.69
N TRP A 31 2.78 1.95 0.98
CA TRP A 31 4.10 2.10 0.38
C TRP A 31 4.11 3.15 -0.73
N GLY A 32 3.05 3.24 -1.55
CA GLY A 32 2.86 4.32 -2.51
C GLY A 32 2.87 5.70 -1.87
N GLU A 33 2.15 5.90 -0.77
CA GLU A 33 2.19 7.15 0.01
C GLU A 33 3.60 7.44 0.56
N ALA A 34 4.31 6.41 1.04
CA ALA A 34 5.69 6.54 1.50
C ALA A 34 6.64 6.96 0.38
N LEU A 35 6.48 6.42 -0.83
CA LEU A 35 7.24 6.80 -2.01
C LEU A 35 6.99 8.26 -2.41
N VAL A 36 5.73 8.74 -2.33
CA VAL A 36 5.39 10.15 -2.58
C VAL A 36 6.11 11.07 -1.57
N LEU A 37 6.07 10.72 -0.29
CA LEU A 37 6.78 11.47 0.76
C LEU A 37 8.29 11.50 0.52
N MET A 38 8.89 10.35 0.21
CA MET A 38 10.33 10.28 -0.05
C MET A 38 10.73 11.02 -1.32
N SER A 39 9.89 11.01 -2.35
CA SER A 39 10.13 11.73 -3.60
C SER A 39 10.12 13.25 -3.41
N ALA A 40 9.36 13.78 -2.45
CA ALA A 40 9.33 15.21 -2.15
C ALA A 40 10.64 15.73 -1.52
N GLU A 41 11.38 14.88 -0.81
CA GLU A 41 12.68 15.19 -0.19
C GLU A 41 13.76 14.19 -0.66
N ARG A 42 13.87 13.97 -1.98
CA ARG A 42 14.66 12.86 -2.54
C ARG A 42 16.09 12.72 -2.01
N GLN A 43 16.86 13.81 -1.97
CA GLN A 43 18.24 13.78 -1.47
C GLN A 43 18.36 13.24 -0.05
N LYS A 44 17.38 13.50 0.80
CA LYS A 44 17.36 13.03 2.19
C LYS A 44 17.13 11.53 2.27
N TYR A 45 16.24 11.01 1.43
CA TYR A 45 15.78 9.62 1.52
C TYR A 45 16.39 8.67 0.47
N ASP A 46 17.30 9.14 -0.39
CA ASP A 46 17.98 8.29 -1.39
C ASP A 46 18.68 7.09 -0.74
N HIS A 47 19.22 7.24 0.48
CA HIS A 47 19.84 6.14 1.23
C HIS A 47 18.85 5.01 1.59
N ILE A 48 17.54 5.28 1.62
CA ILE A 48 16.49 4.27 1.81
C ILE A 48 16.25 3.51 0.49
N ILE A 49 16.11 4.26 -0.61
CA ILE A 49 15.82 3.68 -1.93
C ILE A 49 16.99 2.82 -2.43
N ASN A 50 18.22 3.29 -2.24
CA ASN A 50 19.44 2.65 -2.77
C ASN A 50 19.75 1.28 -2.16
N ARG A 51 19.14 0.94 -1.01
CA ARG A 51 19.33 -0.35 -0.33
C ARG A 51 18.18 -1.33 -0.54
N ILE A 52 17.11 -0.93 -1.23
CA ILE A 52 16.02 -1.84 -1.60
C ILE A 52 16.45 -2.65 -2.83
N VAL A 53 16.66 -3.95 -2.63
CA VAL A 53 17.13 -4.85 -3.70
C VAL A 53 16.00 -5.59 -4.40
N GLY A 54 14.77 -5.51 -3.86
CA GLY A 54 13.60 -6.14 -4.46
C GLY A 54 12.32 -5.79 -3.73
N GLN A 55 11.20 -5.96 -4.42
CA GLN A 55 9.86 -5.74 -3.88
C GLN A 55 8.93 -6.85 -4.38
N VAL A 56 8.15 -7.43 -3.48
CA VAL A 56 7.12 -8.44 -3.77
C VAL A 56 5.78 -7.88 -3.27
N TRP A 57 4.79 -7.86 -4.14
CA TRP A 57 3.46 -7.32 -3.83
C TRP A 57 2.39 -8.37 -4.10
N ASP A 58 1.73 -8.80 -3.04
CA ASP A 58 0.67 -9.81 -3.12
C ASP A 58 -0.69 -9.15 -2.86
N SER A 59 -1.65 -9.42 -3.75
CA SER A 59 -3.04 -8.91 -3.63
C SER A 59 -3.13 -7.40 -3.41
N ALA A 60 -2.26 -6.61 -4.06
CA ALA A 60 -2.20 -5.16 -3.90
C ALA A 60 -3.60 -4.54 -3.97
N ALA A 61 -4.00 -3.85 -2.91
CA ALA A 61 -5.33 -3.29 -2.80
C ALA A 61 -5.49 -2.12 -3.77
N ASP A 62 -6.35 -2.29 -4.77
CA ASP A 62 -6.91 -1.16 -5.48
C ASP A 62 -8.09 -0.62 -4.68
N VAL A 63 -7.82 0.44 -3.89
CA VAL A 63 -8.82 1.09 -3.05
C VAL A 63 -10.02 1.57 -3.86
N THR A 64 -9.85 1.86 -5.16
CA THR A 64 -10.94 2.30 -6.03
C THR A 64 -11.82 1.15 -6.53
N GLU A 65 -11.26 -0.06 -6.65
CA GLU A 65 -11.97 -1.24 -7.16
C GLU A 65 -12.51 -2.15 -6.06
N ILE A 66 -12.03 -2.04 -4.81
CA ILE A 66 -12.60 -2.79 -3.66
C ILE A 66 -14.12 -2.61 -3.56
N PRO A 67 -14.70 -1.39 -3.63
CA PRO A 67 -16.15 -1.21 -3.56
C PRO A 67 -16.92 -1.83 -4.74
N VAL A 68 -16.24 -2.21 -5.83
CA VAL A 68 -16.84 -2.85 -7.01
C VAL A 68 -16.69 -4.36 -6.97
N GLY A 69 -15.49 -4.85 -6.69
CA GLY A 69 -15.16 -6.28 -6.70
C GLY A 69 -15.64 -7.03 -5.46
N PHE A 70 -15.51 -6.42 -4.28
CA PHE A 70 -15.85 -7.07 -3.01
C PHE A 70 -17.34 -7.43 -2.90
N PRO A 71 -18.30 -6.54 -3.25
CA PRO A 71 -19.71 -6.89 -3.19
C PRO A 71 -20.09 -8.04 -4.13
N LYS A 72 -19.51 -8.09 -5.33
CA LYS A 72 -19.73 -9.18 -6.30
C LYS A 72 -19.19 -10.52 -5.80
N ALA A 73 -18.08 -10.51 -5.07
CA ALA A 73 -17.50 -11.72 -4.49
C ALA A 73 -18.35 -12.29 -3.34
N VAL A 74 -18.88 -11.43 -2.48
CA VAL A 74 -19.70 -11.83 -1.32
C VAL A 74 -21.12 -12.21 -1.72
N PHE A 75 -21.70 -11.50 -2.70
CA PHE A 75 -23.10 -11.66 -3.12
C PHE A 75 -23.23 -11.96 -4.62
N PRO A 76 -22.66 -13.05 -5.17
CA PRO A 76 -22.50 -13.25 -6.61
C PRO A 76 -23.81 -13.18 -7.41
N ASN A 77 -24.93 -13.60 -6.80
CA ASN A 77 -26.24 -13.65 -7.46
C ASN A 77 -27.28 -12.71 -6.84
N ASN A 78 -26.88 -11.73 -6.02
CA ASN A 78 -27.81 -10.82 -5.35
C ASN A 78 -27.42 -9.35 -5.57
N SER A 79 -27.97 -8.76 -6.64
CA SER A 79 -27.68 -7.39 -7.08
C SER A 79 -28.08 -6.33 -6.05
N VAL A 80 -29.14 -6.57 -5.25
CA VAL A 80 -29.56 -5.66 -4.18
C VAL A 80 -28.48 -5.58 -3.11
N LEU A 81 -28.01 -6.73 -2.61
CA LEU A 81 -26.96 -6.77 -1.59
C LEU A 81 -25.60 -6.30 -2.13
N GLN A 82 -25.30 -6.55 -3.41
CA GLN A 82 -24.12 -5.97 -4.07
C GLN A 82 -24.15 -4.43 -4.02
N ASN A 83 -25.27 -3.82 -4.41
CA ASN A 83 -25.41 -2.36 -4.44
C ASN A 83 -25.36 -1.75 -3.03
N THR A 84 -26.04 -2.37 -2.05
CA THR A 84 -26.00 -1.91 -0.66
C THR A 84 -24.58 -1.93 -0.09
N LEU A 85 -23.86 -3.05 -0.28
CA LEU A 85 -22.49 -3.18 0.22
C LEU A 85 -21.51 -2.25 -0.51
N LYS A 86 -21.70 -2.02 -1.82
CA LYS A 86 -20.92 -1.03 -2.58
C LYS A 86 -21.06 0.37 -2.00
N GLN A 87 -22.29 0.80 -1.69
CA GLN A 87 -22.55 2.13 -1.10
C GLN A 87 -22.06 2.26 0.34
N TYR A 88 -21.92 1.14 1.07
CA TYR A 88 -21.40 1.14 2.44
C TYR A 88 -19.86 1.24 2.51
N ILE A 89 -19.17 0.73 1.50
CA ILE A 89 -17.69 0.69 1.44
C ILE A 89 -17.10 1.96 0.83
N LEU A 90 -17.87 2.71 0.02
CA LEU A 90 -17.54 4.05 -0.48
C LEU A 90 -17.72 5.11 0.62
#